data_AF-A0A9W6YTE0-F1
#
_entry.id   AF-A0A9W6YTE0-F1
#
_cell.length_a   1.000
_cell.length_b   1.000
_cell.length_c   1.000
_cell.angle_alpha   90.00
_cell.angle_beta   90.00
_cell.angle_gamma   90.00
#
_symmetry.space_group_name_H-M   'P 1'
#
loop_
_entity.id
_entity.type
_entity.pdbx_description
1 polymer ?
#
loop_
_entity_poly.entity_id
_entity_poly.type
_entity_poly.pdbx_seq_one_letter_code
_entity_poly.pdbx_strand_id
1 'polypeptide(L)'
;MVHIPKRVLRFLTISIFFSLIIFFLVKYVDVDSTKGKIPNIPKIVDVSDLASSLTGGNGGTQQNFSPVPVEEDPKILAELTFTPPRELEGLSRDEVVDLNYDDLVKILKTPIDKPKVDNLVPPPDNPNNYERANATFMILVRNKELNGALHTIQQIENNFNKKFHYPYVFLNDGKFNNGFKNRIRDAVSGECYFEKIDAQDWSQPSTIDPDRQKNSMKQLDDEGVGYAKQVSYHNMCRYYSRGFYNHPRMKQFKYYWRFEPNTDYYSDLNYDVFKFMQDNHKTYGFTISLYDVEQSVKTLWPETLDFIKAHPGYVHPNAATQWLTENLQNPHKTEMAQGYSTCHFWSNFEIADMDFYRAKPYSDWVDHLEKAGGFYYERWGDAPVHSVGVGLFEDKKKVHWFRDIGYKHHPYTNCPNGPHTRGCTIGDFTYKHLKDQNCLTNWWNFEMDDADKAMY
;
A
#
# COMPACT_ATOMS: atom_id res chain seq x y z
N MET A 1 -3.96 41.22 -45.79
CA MET A 1 -3.92 39.89 -45.14
C MET A 1 -2.49 39.62 -44.71
N VAL A 2 -2.20 39.62 -43.41
CA VAL A 2 -0.85 39.32 -42.90
C VAL A 2 -0.75 37.82 -42.68
N HIS A 3 0.19 37.17 -43.38
CA HIS A 3 0.40 35.72 -43.30
C HIS A 3 1.34 35.40 -42.14
N ILE A 4 0.81 34.82 -41.06
CA ILE A 4 1.59 34.40 -39.89
C ILE A 4 2.13 32.98 -40.14
N PRO A 5 3.46 32.74 -40.09
CA PRO A 5 4.04 31.43 -40.33
C PRO A 5 3.57 30.37 -39.32
N LYS A 6 3.24 29.16 -39.79
CA LYS A 6 2.72 28.03 -38.98
C LYS A 6 3.59 27.67 -37.76
N ARG A 7 4.89 28.00 -37.76
CA ARG A 7 5.78 27.80 -36.61
C ARG A 7 5.49 28.78 -35.46
N VAL A 8 5.13 30.02 -35.77
CA VAL A 8 4.78 31.05 -34.77
C VAL A 8 3.45 30.72 -34.11
N LEU A 9 2.50 30.15 -34.86
CA LEU A 9 1.21 29.69 -34.31
C LEU A 9 1.37 28.49 -33.35
N ARG A 10 2.35 27.61 -33.61
CA ARG A 10 2.71 26.50 -32.70
C ARG A 10 3.37 26.96 -31.40
N PHE A 11 4.24 27.98 -31.45
CA PHE A 11 4.84 28.55 -30.24
C PHE A 11 3.80 29.30 -29.39
N LEU A 12 2.90 30.07 -30.01
CA LEU A 12 1.82 30.77 -29.30
C LEU A 12 0.85 29.79 -28.62
N THR A 13 0.51 28.66 -29.26
CA THR A 13 -0.37 27.65 -28.66
C THR A 13 0.30 26.91 -27.50
N ILE A 14 1.61 26.63 -27.57
CA ILE A 14 2.35 26.01 -26.47
C ILE A 14 2.52 26.98 -25.29
N SER A 15 2.82 28.26 -25.53
CA SER A 15 2.89 29.28 -24.47
C SER A 15 1.55 29.52 -23.77
N ILE A 16 0.44 29.53 -24.51
CA ILE A 16 -0.90 29.68 -23.90
C ILE A 16 -1.25 28.44 -23.07
N PHE A 17 -0.86 27.23 -23.50
CA PHE A 17 -1.09 26.00 -22.75
C PHE A 17 -0.26 25.93 -21.47
N PHE A 18 1.01 26.35 -21.51
CA PHE A 18 1.87 26.44 -20.32
C PHE A 18 1.39 27.52 -19.34
N SER A 19 0.95 28.67 -19.83
CA SER A 19 0.38 29.72 -18.97
C SER A 19 -0.92 29.31 -18.30
N LEU A 20 -1.78 28.52 -18.98
CA LEU A 20 -2.99 27.94 -18.38
C LEU A 20 -2.67 26.89 -17.32
N ILE A 21 -1.67 26.02 -17.56
CA ILE A 21 -1.22 25.04 -16.56
C ILE A 21 -0.63 25.72 -15.33
N ILE A 22 0.18 26.77 -15.50
CA ILE A 22 0.72 27.57 -14.40
C ILE A 22 -0.42 28.30 -13.66
N PHE A 23 -1.42 28.83 -14.36
CA PHE A 23 -2.57 29.50 -13.72
C PHE A 23 -3.44 28.53 -12.91
N PHE A 24 -3.59 27.28 -13.35
CA PHE A 24 -4.27 26.23 -12.58
C PHE A 24 -3.44 25.71 -11.40
N LEU A 25 -2.11 25.62 -11.53
CA LEU A 25 -1.20 25.27 -10.43
C LEU A 25 -1.14 26.36 -9.36
N VAL A 26 -1.10 27.64 -9.74
CA VAL A 26 -1.10 28.77 -8.80
C VAL A 26 -2.43 28.87 -8.04
N LYS A 27 -3.57 28.56 -8.67
CA LYS A 27 -4.86 28.45 -7.96
C LYS A 27 -4.96 27.27 -6.99
N TYR A 28 -4.13 26.24 -7.13
CA TYR A 28 -4.08 25.10 -6.23
C TYR A 28 -3.10 25.29 -5.06
N VAL A 29 -2.21 26.29 -5.14
CA VAL A 29 -1.17 26.55 -4.14
C VAL A 29 -1.51 27.75 -3.25
N ASP A 30 -2.52 28.55 -3.59
CA ASP A 30 -2.95 29.71 -2.81
C ASP A 30 -4.23 29.40 -2.01
N VAL A 31 -4.13 28.47 -1.06
CA VAL A 31 -5.04 28.42 0.09
C VAL A 31 -4.27 28.98 1.28
N ASP A 32 -4.49 30.27 1.46
CA ASP A 32 -3.96 31.12 2.52
C ASP A 32 -4.19 30.47 3.90
N SER A 33 -3.10 30.03 4.50
CA SER A 33 -3.01 29.72 5.92
C SER A 33 -3.06 31.04 6.70
N THR A 34 -4.24 31.58 6.96
CA THR A 34 -4.54 32.36 8.17
C THR A 34 -6.02 32.73 8.23
N LYS A 35 -6.64 32.43 9.38
CA LYS A 35 -7.98 32.83 9.88
C LYS A 35 -9.10 31.80 9.69
N GLY A 36 -9.32 31.01 10.75
CA GLY A 36 -10.60 30.37 11.04
C GLY A 36 -10.81 30.33 12.55
N LYS A 37 -11.78 31.10 13.05
CA LYS A 37 -12.18 31.12 14.47
C LYS A 37 -12.81 29.77 14.85
N ILE A 38 -12.45 29.27 16.02
CA ILE A 38 -13.08 28.10 16.67
C ILE A 38 -14.56 28.40 16.97
N PRO A 39 -15.53 27.61 16.47
CA PRO A 39 -16.89 27.64 16.96
C PRO A 39 -17.05 26.72 18.18
N ASN A 40 -17.80 27.18 19.18
CA ASN A 40 -18.17 26.43 20.38
C ASN A 40 -18.87 25.10 20.07
N ILE A 41 -18.36 24.01 20.65
CA ILE A 41 -18.97 22.68 20.64
C ILE A 41 -20.09 22.62 21.70
N PRO A 42 -21.34 22.23 21.36
CA PRO A 42 -22.33 21.87 22.37
C PRO A 42 -22.01 20.49 22.96
N LYS A 43 -22.21 20.34 24.27
CA LYS A 43 -22.05 19.08 25.02
C LYS A 43 -22.85 17.94 24.37
N ILE A 44 -22.19 16.80 24.18
CA ILE A 44 -22.76 15.54 23.69
C ILE A 44 -23.79 15.01 24.69
N VAL A 45 -24.94 14.59 24.16
CA VAL A 45 -26.04 13.91 24.85
C VAL A 45 -25.72 12.41 24.92
N ASP A 46 -26.02 11.83 26.08
CA ASP A 46 -25.82 10.43 26.45
C ASP A 46 -26.57 9.46 25.50
N VAL A 47 -25.89 8.42 25.02
CA VAL A 47 -26.38 7.49 23.96
C VAL A 47 -27.05 6.24 24.58
N SER A 48 -27.55 6.33 25.81
CA SER A 48 -28.19 5.18 26.49
C SER A 48 -29.66 4.94 26.11
N ASP A 49 -30.31 5.83 25.36
CA ASP A 49 -31.78 5.78 25.17
C ASP A 49 -32.27 5.36 23.78
N LEU A 50 -31.39 4.97 22.84
CA LEU A 50 -31.81 4.56 21.50
C LEU A 50 -31.97 3.04 21.29
N ALA A 51 -31.86 2.24 22.37
CA ALA A 51 -31.89 0.77 22.29
C ALA A 51 -33.22 0.12 22.70
N SER A 52 -34.29 0.88 22.95
CA SER A 52 -35.53 0.36 23.56
C SER A 52 -36.76 0.28 22.64
N SER A 53 -36.64 0.53 21.32
CA SER A 53 -37.82 0.60 20.43
C SER A 53 -37.92 -0.44 19.31
N LEU A 54 -37.04 -1.45 19.25
CA LEU A 54 -37.05 -2.46 18.17
C LEU A 54 -37.00 -3.91 18.65
N THR A 55 -37.97 -4.34 19.44
CA THR A 55 -38.26 -5.78 19.61
C THR A 55 -39.75 -6.05 19.68
N GLY A 56 -40.31 -6.55 18.58
CA GLY A 56 -41.69 -7.03 18.53
C GLY A 56 -41.92 -7.99 17.36
N GLY A 57 -41.90 -9.30 17.64
CA GLY A 57 -42.78 -10.28 16.97
C GLY A 57 -42.18 -11.30 15.98
N ASN A 58 -42.09 -12.55 16.47
CA ASN A 58 -42.36 -13.84 15.82
C ASN A 58 -41.41 -14.48 14.78
N GLY A 59 -40.70 -15.53 15.23
CA GLY A 59 -41.15 -16.91 15.00
C GLY A 59 -40.55 -17.67 13.80
N GLY A 60 -39.36 -18.26 13.98
CA GLY A 60 -38.81 -19.29 13.10
C GLY A 60 -37.58 -19.95 13.73
N THR A 61 -37.60 -21.27 13.89
CA THR A 61 -36.55 -22.09 14.51
C THR A 61 -35.18 -21.92 13.85
N GLN A 62 -34.24 -21.27 14.54
CA GLN A 62 -32.81 -21.31 14.25
C GLN A 62 -32.10 -22.20 15.27
N GLN A 63 -31.19 -23.04 14.78
CA GLN A 63 -30.30 -23.82 15.62
C GLN A 63 -29.43 -22.86 16.46
N ASN A 64 -29.51 -22.99 17.78
CA ASN A 64 -28.70 -22.24 18.73
C ASN A 64 -27.23 -22.63 18.58
N PHE A 65 -26.47 -21.85 17.81
CA PHE A 65 -25.07 -21.63 18.14
C PHE A 65 -25.04 -20.57 19.23
N SER A 66 -24.89 -21.00 20.50
CA SER A 66 -24.55 -20.07 21.56
C SER A 66 -23.20 -19.41 21.18
N PRO A 67 -23.12 -18.08 21.09
CA PRO A 67 -21.82 -17.42 21.00
C PRO A 67 -21.06 -17.81 22.27
N VAL A 68 -19.88 -18.42 22.12
CA VAL A 68 -18.93 -18.51 23.22
C VAL A 68 -18.63 -17.06 23.61
N PRO A 69 -18.80 -16.65 24.87
CA PRO A 69 -18.38 -15.33 25.31
C PRO A 69 -16.88 -15.20 24.99
N VAL A 70 -16.53 -14.28 24.10
CA VAL A 70 -15.12 -13.93 23.89
C VAL A 70 -14.72 -13.21 25.15
N GLU A 71 -13.89 -13.86 25.96
CA GLU A 71 -13.30 -13.24 27.15
C GLU A 71 -12.43 -12.08 26.64
N GLU A 72 -12.83 -10.84 26.95
CA GLU A 72 -12.05 -9.65 26.61
C GLU A 72 -10.65 -9.81 27.24
N ASP A 73 -9.59 -9.84 26.43
CA ASP A 73 -8.21 -9.79 26.93
C ASP A 73 -7.72 -8.33 26.92
N PRO A 74 -7.86 -7.58 28.02
CA PRO A 74 -7.42 -6.19 28.08
C PRO A 74 -5.90 -6.03 27.89
N LYS A 75 -5.11 -7.11 27.99
CA LYS A 75 -3.65 -7.04 27.78
C LYS A 75 -3.30 -6.78 26.32
N ILE A 76 -4.04 -7.37 25.38
CA ILE A 76 -3.69 -7.26 23.97
C ILE A 76 -3.88 -5.84 23.44
N LEU A 77 -4.90 -5.13 23.94
CA LEU A 77 -5.12 -3.73 23.57
C LEU A 77 -4.08 -2.80 24.21
N ALA A 78 -3.59 -3.12 25.40
CA ALA A 78 -2.51 -2.37 26.03
C ALA A 78 -1.19 -2.52 25.24
N GLU A 79 -0.93 -3.69 24.66
CA GLU A 79 0.22 -3.96 23.79
C GLU A 79 0.14 -3.26 22.41
N LEU A 80 -1.06 -2.81 22.01
CA LEU A 80 -1.32 -2.00 20.81
C LEU A 80 -1.22 -0.49 21.09
N THR A 81 -0.19 -0.11 21.85
CA THR A 81 0.13 1.29 22.13
C THR A 81 1.61 1.57 21.89
N PHE A 82 1.89 2.75 21.37
CA PHE A 82 3.27 3.17 21.12
C PHE A 82 3.95 3.56 22.43
N THR A 83 5.14 3.00 22.64
CA THR A 83 6.01 3.32 23.76
C THR A 83 7.25 4.04 23.24
N PRO A 84 7.31 5.38 23.30
CA PRO A 84 8.45 6.13 22.80
C PRO A 84 9.74 5.75 23.54
N PRO A 85 10.88 5.60 22.84
CA PRO A 85 12.18 5.57 23.49
C PRO A 85 12.41 6.88 24.25
N ARG A 86 13.05 6.80 25.42
CA ARG A 86 13.37 7.98 26.27
C ARG A 86 14.14 9.07 25.53
N GLU A 87 14.94 8.71 24.54
CA GLU A 87 15.74 9.64 23.73
C GLU A 87 14.87 10.55 22.84
N LEU A 88 13.68 10.09 22.48
CA LEU A 88 12.72 10.82 21.64
C LEU A 88 11.66 11.55 22.48
N GLU A 89 11.57 11.26 23.79
CA GLU A 89 10.64 11.92 24.69
C GLU A 89 10.95 13.44 24.78
N GLY A 90 9.92 14.26 24.57
CA GLY A 90 10.02 15.72 24.68
C GLY A 90 10.53 16.44 23.42
N LEU A 91 10.92 15.70 22.38
CA LEU A 91 11.19 16.30 21.07
C LEU A 91 9.89 16.82 20.45
N SER A 92 9.99 17.96 19.76
CA SER A 92 8.91 18.46 18.92
C SER A 92 8.74 17.60 17.67
N ARG A 93 7.55 17.66 17.08
CA ARG A 93 7.25 16.98 15.80
C ARG A 93 8.30 17.27 14.73
N ASP A 94 8.68 18.53 14.56
CA ASP A 94 9.60 18.93 13.49
C ASP A 94 11.02 18.41 13.75
N GLU A 95 11.46 18.35 15.01
CA GLU A 95 12.72 17.69 15.38
C GLU A 95 12.68 16.19 15.05
N VAL A 96 11.57 15.50 15.35
CA VAL A 96 11.39 14.09 15.01
C VAL A 96 11.41 13.87 13.49
N VAL A 97 10.71 14.72 12.72
CA VAL A 97 10.71 14.67 11.24
C VAL A 97 12.13 14.84 10.69
N ASP A 98 12.87 15.85 11.16
CA ASP A 98 14.22 16.13 10.68
C ASP A 98 15.19 14.99 11.04
N LEU A 99 15.15 14.49 12.29
CA LEU A 99 15.94 13.34 12.73
C LEU A 99 15.65 12.10 11.88
N ASN A 100 14.37 11.74 11.74
CA ASN A 100 13.97 10.56 10.98
C ASN A 100 14.35 10.67 9.51
N TYR A 101 14.23 11.85 8.90
CA TYR A 101 14.62 12.05 7.50
C TYR A 101 16.15 12.02 7.32
N ASP A 102 16.91 12.64 8.21
CA ASP A 102 18.38 12.61 8.17
C ASP A 102 18.90 11.18 8.34
N ASP A 103 18.28 10.39 9.22
CA ASP A 103 18.62 8.98 9.39
C ASP A 103 18.27 8.13 8.17
N LEU A 104 17.11 8.36 7.54
CA LEU A 104 16.80 7.71 6.25
C LEU A 104 17.89 7.99 5.21
N VAL A 105 18.30 9.24 5.07
CA VAL A 105 19.33 9.64 4.11
C VAL A 105 20.67 8.94 4.43
N LYS A 106 21.05 8.82 5.70
CA LYS A 106 22.25 8.06 6.11
C LYS A 106 22.13 6.57 5.77
N ILE A 107 20.98 5.95 6.06
CA ILE A 107 20.72 4.54 5.77
C ILE A 107 20.81 4.25 4.28
N LEU A 108 20.19 5.09 3.43
CA LEU A 108 20.22 4.93 1.97
C LEU A 108 21.60 5.22 1.35
N LYS A 109 22.41 6.09 1.98
CA LYS A 109 23.79 6.35 1.57
C LYS A 109 24.78 5.28 2.04
N THR A 110 24.39 4.42 2.97
CA THR A 110 25.26 3.31 3.40
C THR A 110 25.47 2.36 2.22
N PRO A 111 26.72 2.04 1.84
CA PRO A 111 26.98 1.11 0.76
C PRO A 111 26.35 -0.25 1.03
N ILE A 112 25.63 -0.78 0.05
CA ILE A 112 25.04 -2.12 0.10
C ILE A 112 25.30 -2.85 -1.22
N ASP A 113 25.10 -4.16 -1.21
CA ASP A 113 25.00 -4.98 -2.42
C ASP A 113 23.73 -5.83 -2.33
N LYS A 114 23.83 -7.14 -2.53
CA LYS A 114 22.75 -8.11 -2.33
C LYS A 114 22.58 -8.47 -0.83
N PRO A 115 21.46 -9.12 -0.44
CA PRO A 115 21.29 -9.63 0.92
C PRO A 115 22.47 -10.52 1.37
N LYS A 116 22.92 -10.35 2.61
CA LYS A 116 24.04 -11.07 3.24
C LYS A 116 23.58 -12.43 3.78
N VAL A 117 23.08 -13.26 2.87
CA VAL A 117 22.71 -14.65 3.13
C VAL A 117 23.45 -15.58 2.17
N ASP A 118 23.73 -16.78 2.63
CA ASP A 118 24.53 -17.81 1.98
C ASP A 118 23.73 -18.70 1.00
N ASN A 119 22.40 -18.51 0.95
CA ASN A 119 21.46 -19.25 0.10
C ASN A 119 20.97 -18.47 -1.14
N LEU A 120 21.60 -17.34 -1.51
CA LEU A 120 21.20 -16.61 -2.71
C LEU A 120 21.43 -17.43 -3.99
N VAL A 121 20.37 -17.61 -4.76
CA VAL A 121 20.42 -18.34 -6.04
C VAL A 121 20.73 -17.38 -7.18
N PRO A 122 21.89 -17.50 -7.87
CA PRO A 122 22.24 -16.62 -8.98
C PRO A 122 21.40 -16.91 -10.24
N PRO A 123 21.48 -16.04 -11.27
CA PRO A 123 20.93 -16.34 -12.59
C PRO A 123 21.39 -17.70 -13.13
N PRO A 124 20.48 -18.53 -13.66
CA PRO A 124 20.84 -19.77 -14.33
C PRO A 124 21.55 -19.50 -15.66
N ASP A 125 22.42 -20.42 -16.09
CA ASP A 125 23.04 -20.37 -17.43
C ASP A 125 21.99 -20.47 -18.55
N ASN A 126 20.93 -21.26 -18.32
CA ASN A 126 19.80 -21.39 -19.22
C ASN A 126 18.47 -21.29 -18.45
N PRO A 127 17.73 -20.18 -18.58
CA PRO A 127 16.47 -19.98 -17.86
C PRO A 127 15.38 -20.98 -18.26
N ASN A 128 15.46 -21.63 -19.43
CA ASN A 128 14.43 -22.59 -19.86
C ASN A 128 14.46 -23.91 -19.07
N ASN A 129 15.60 -24.26 -18.49
CA ASN A 129 15.77 -25.47 -17.67
C ASN A 129 15.77 -25.16 -16.16
N TYR A 130 15.56 -23.90 -15.80
CA TYR A 130 15.62 -23.45 -14.42
C TYR A 130 14.34 -23.77 -13.66
N GLU A 131 14.47 -24.43 -12.51
CA GLU A 131 13.35 -24.63 -11.59
C GLU A 131 13.10 -23.36 -10.79
N ARG A 132 11.99 -22.69 -11.07
CA ARG A 132 11.56 -21.44 -10.42
C ARG A 132 10.82 -21.73 -9.12
N ALA A 133 10.80 -20.76 -8.21
CA ALA A 133 9.81 -20.76 -7.14
C ALA A 133 8.39 -20.69 -7.73
N ASN A 134 7.38 -21.13 -6.98
CA ASN A 134 5.98 -21.00 -7.42
C ASN A 134 5.51 -19.54 -7.29
N ALA A 135 5.83 -18.71 -8.29
CA ALA A 135 5.65 -17.27 -8.24
C ALA A 135 5.27 -16.65 -9.59
N THR A 136 4.72 -15.45 -9.55
CA THR A 136 4.40 -14.66 -10.75
C THR A 136 4.62 -13.16 -10.52
N PHE A 137 4.94 -12.43 -11.58
CA PHE A 137 4.66 -11.00 -11.62
C PHE A 137 3.15 -10.78 -11.76
N MET A 138 2.60 -9.77 -11.10
CA MET A 138 1.17 -9.46 -11.14
C MET A 138 0.93 -7.96 -11.32
N ILE A 139 -0.05 -7.62 -12.15
CA ILE A 139 -0.46 -6.24 -12.38
C ILE A 139 -1.96 -6.16 -12.66
N LEU A 140 -2.65 -5.24 -11.99
CA LEU A 140 -3.99 -4.81 -12.35
C LEU A 140 -3.90 -3.60 -13.29
N VAL A 141 -4.33 -3.74 -14.54
CA VAL A 141 -4.10 -2.70 -15.54
C VAL A 141 -5.18 -2.64 -16.61
N ARG A 142 -5.55 -1.43 -17.03
CA ARG A 142 -6.53 -1.23 -18.09
C ARG A 142 -5.83 -1.16 -19.44
N ASN A 143 -6.58 -1.46 -20.52
CA ASN A 143 -6.04 -1.40 -21.89
C ASN A 143 -5.40 -0.04 -22.24
N LYS A 144 -5.91 1.06 -21.67
CA LYS A 144 -5.41 2.43 -21.92
C LYS A 144 -4.04 2.71 -21.28
N GLU A 145 -3.60 1.89 -20.33
CA GLU A 145 -2.35 2.04 -19.58
C GLU A 145 -1.20 1.23 -20.20
N LEU A 146 -1.41 0.62 -21.37
CA LEU A 146 -0.43 -0.23 -22.06
C LEU A 146 0.98 0.37 -22.13
N ASN A 147 1.11 1.66 -22.47
CA ASN A 147 2.42 2.28 -22.59
C ASN A 147 3.14 2.40 -21.24
N GLY A 148 2.42 2.71 -20.17
CA GLY A 148 2.99 2.75 -18.82
C GLY A 148 3.35 1.36 -18.29
N ALA A 149 2.54 0.35 -18.62
CA ALA A 149 2.87 -1.04 -18.32
C ALA A 149 4.14 -1.49 -19.05
N LEU A 150 4.26 -1.20 -20.35
CA LEU A 150 5.43 -1.56 -21.15
C LEU A 150 6.71 -0.85 -20.68
N HIS A 151 6.61 0.43 -20.30
CA HIS A 151 7.70 1.17 -19.68
C HIS A 151 8.26 0.44 -18.47
N THR A 152 7.36 -0.02 -17.59
CA THR A 152 7.72 -0.71 -16.36
C THR A 152 8.28 -2.11 -16.63
N ILE A 153 7.60 -2.89 -17.48
CA ILE A 153 8.00 -4.25 -17.86
C ILE A 153 9.40 -4.24 -18.46
N GLN A 154 9.72 -3.29 -19.34
CA GLN A 154 11.03 -3.20 -19.94
C GLN A 154 12.14 -3.06 -18.88
N GLN A 155 11.89 -2.29 -17.82
CA GLN A 155 12.86 -2.14 -16.73
C GLN A 155 12.95 -3.40 -15.87
N ILE A 156 11.82 -4.03 -15.52
CA ILE A 156 11.80 -5.31 -14.78
C ILE A 156 12.55 -6.40 -15.56
N GLU A 157 12.29 -6.53 -16.86
CA GLU A 157 12.97 -7.48 -17.73
C GLU A 157 14.48 -7.20 -17.78
N ASN A 158 14.86 -5.93 -18.01
CA ASN A 158 16.27 -5.56 -18.11
C ASN A 158 17.06 -5.82 -16.82
N ASN A 159 16.45 -5.60 -15.68
CA ASN A 159 17.12 -5.61 -14.37
C ASN A 159 16.95 -6.93 -13.61
N PHE A 160 15.99 -7.77 -13.99
CA PHE A 160 15.72 -9.01 -13.28
C PHE A 160 15.18 -10.11 -14.21
N ASN A 161 13.98 -9.94 -14.77
CA ASN A 161 13.21 -11.10 -15.20
C ASN A 161 13.73 -11.76 -16.48
N LYS A 162 14.47 -11.07 -17.35
CA LYS A 162 15.14 -11.70 -18.51
C LYS A 162 16.12 -12.81 -18.12
N LYS A 163 16.55 -12.84 -16.84
CA LYS A 163 17.48 -13.82 -16.30
C LYS A 163 16.76 -15.06 -15.75
N PHE A 164 15.51 -14.92 -15.31
CA PHE A 164 14.78 -15.95 -14.56
C PHE A 164 13.49 -16.42 -15.24
N HIS A 165 12.92 -15.62 -16.14
CA HIS A 165 11.72 -15.90 -16.94
C HIS A 165 10.52 -16.32 -16.07
N TYR A 166 10.24 -15.63 -14.96
CA TYR A 166 8.99 -15.83 -14.20
C TYR A 166 7.78 -15.37 -15.04
N PRO A 167 6.62 -16.02 -14.88
CA PRO A 167 5.41 -15.64 -15.60
C PRO A 167 4.86 -14.29 -15.14
N TYR A 168 3.97 -13.72 -15.97
CA TYR A 168 3.20 -12.52 -15.70
C TYR A 168 1.70 -12.82 -15.72
N VAL A 169 0.98 -12.32 -14.72
CA VAL A 169 -0.48 -12.30 -14.68
C VAL A 169 -0.96 -10.85 -14.79
N PHE A 170 -1.72 -10.59 -15.85
CA PHE A 170 -2.40 -9.32 -16.08
C PHE A 170 -3.87 -9.47 -15.69
N LEU A 171 -4.33 -8.68 -14.73
CA LEU A 171 -5.71 -8.62 -14.27
C LEU A 171 -6.38 -7.35 -14.78
N ASN A 172 -7.68 -7.42 -15.10
CA ASN A 172 -8.48 -6.28 -15.55
C ASN A 172 -9.97 -6.55 -15.31
N ASP A 173 -10.73 -5.53 -14.90
CA ASP A 173 -12.18 -5.61 -14.76
C ASP A 173 -12.90 -5.69 -16.13
N GLY A 174 -12.23 -5.19 -17.18
CA GLY A 174 -12.60 -5.36 -18.58
C GLY A 174 -11.85 -6.50 -19.30
N LYS A 175 -12.21 -6.74 -20.56
CA LYS A 175 -11.45 -7.66 -21.43
C LYS A 175 -10.19 -6.98 -21.97
N PHE A 176 -9.04 -7.65 -21.93
CA PHE A 176 -7.86 -7.24 -22.67
C PHE A 176 -8.08 -7.38 -24.19
N ASN A 177 -7.76 -6.32 -24.94
CA ASN A 177 -7.81 -6.35 -26.40
C ASN A 177 -6.55 -7.02 -26.99
N ASN A 178 -6.63 -7.45 -28.26
CA ASN A 178 -5.52 -8.16 -28.90
C ASN A 178 -4.26 -7.29 -29.04
N GLY A 179 -4.40 -5.98 -29.24
CA GLY A 179 -3.26 -5.07 -29.33
C GLY A 179 -2.47 -5.02 -28.02
N PHE A 180 -3.16 -4.98 -26.88
CA PHE A 180 -2.55 -5.08 -25.56
C PHE A 180 -1.81 -6.41 -25.40
N LYS A 181 -2.51 -7.53 -25.63
CA LYS A 181 -1.95 -8.87 -25.45
C LYS A 181 -0.69 -9.10 -26.30
N ASN A 182 -0.73 -8.69 -27.58
CA ASN A 182 0.38 -8.88 -28.49
C ASN A 182 1.60 -8.06 -28.06
N ARG A 183 1.44 -6.77 -27.80
CA ARG A 183 2.56 -5.92 -27.39
C ARG A 183 3.20 -6.33 -26.06
N ILE A 184 2.40 -6.84 -25.12
CA ILE A 184 2.92 -7.38 -23.86
C ILE A 184 3.74 -8.64 -24.12
N ARG A 185 3.23 -9.59 -24.91
CA ARG A 185 3.96 -10.85 -25.24
C ARG A 185 5.30 -10.57 -25.93
N ASP A 186 5.35 -9.54 -26.78
CA ASP A 186 6.59 -9.14 -27.45
C ASP A 186 7.62 -8.53 -26.49
N ALA A 187 7.20 -8.10 -25.29
CA ALA A 187 8.02 -7.35 -24.34
C ALA A 187 8.51 -8.16 -23.14
N VAL A 188 7.97 -9.37 -22.90
CA VAL A 188 8.33 -10.20 -21.74
C VAL A 188 9.11 -11.44 -22.16
N SER A 189 9.92 -11.98 -21.25
CA SER A 189 10.62 -13.24 -21.43
C SER A 189 9.84 -14.46 -20.90
N GLY A 190 8.95 -14.25 -19.92
CA GLY A 190 8.12 -15.28 -19.30
C GLY A 190 6.74 -15.48 -19.95
N GLU A 191 6.01 -16.51 -19.52
CA GLU A 191 4.63 -16.76 -19.97
C GLU A 191 3.68 -15.63 -19.51
N CYS A 192 2.69 -15.28 -20.34
CA CYS A 192 1.67 -14.29 -20.00
C CYS A 192 0.28 -14.90 -19.85
N TYR A 193 -0.38 -14.58 -18.74
CA TYR A 193 -1.78 -14.84 -18.51
C TYR A 193 -2.56 -13.52 -18.50
N PHE A 194 -3.64 -13.45 -19.29
CA PHE A 194 -4.48 -12.25 -19.39
C PHE A 194 -5.87 -12.60 -18.91
N GLU A 195 -6.18 -12.17 -17.70
CA GLU A 195 -7.36 -12.61 -16.97
C GLU A 195 -8.35 -11.45 -16.77
N LYS A 196 -9.63 -11.78 -16.87
CA LYS A 196 -10.71 -10.85 -16.56
C LYS A 196 -11.19 -11.14 -15.14
N ILE A 197 -11.30 -10.09 -14.33
CA ILE A 197 -11.89 -10.17 -13.00
C ILE A 197 -13.41 -10.33 -13.15
N ASP A 198 -13.97 -11.28 -12.40
CA ASP A 198 -15.42 -11.46 -12.37
C ASP A 198 -16.10 -10.26 -11.71
N ALA A 199 -17.24 -9.87 -12.27
CA ALA A 199 -17.94 -8.66 -11.84
C ALA A 199 -18.37 -8.74 -10.36
N GLN A 200 -18.62 -9.94 -9.85
CA GLN A 200 -18.96 -10.18 -8.43
C GLN A 200 -17.80 -9.92 -7.47
N ASP A 201 -16.56 -10.09 -7.94
CA ASP A 201 -15.36 -9.87 -7.13
C ASP A 201 -14.90 -8.41 -7.22
N TRP A 202 -15.17 -7.75 -8.35
CA TRP A 202 -14.78 -6.35 -8.60
C TRP A 202 -15.80 -5.30 -8.15
N SER A 203 -17.08 -5.53 -8.42
CA SER A 203 -18.10 -4.49 -8.31
C SER A 203 -18.45 -4.18 -6.86
N GLN A 204 -18.91 -2.95 -6.62
CA GLN A 204 -19.48 -2.55 -5.35
C GLN A 204 -20.61 -3.49 -4.93
N PRO A 205 -20.59 -4.05 -3.70
CA PRO A 205 -21.62 -4.96 -3.25
C PRO A 205 -22.92 -4.21 -2.99
N SER A 206 -24.05 -4.90 -3.16
CA SER A 206 -25.40 -4.34 -2.96
C SER A 206 -25.72 -3.99 -1.50
N THR A 207 -24.85 -4.37 -0.56
CA THR A 207 -24.94 -4.04 0.87
C THR A 207 -24.53 -2.59 1.16
N ILE A 208 -23.89 -1.89 0.21
CA ILE A 208 -23.53 -0.49 0.35
C ILE A 208 -24.74 0.41 0.10
N ASP A 209 -25.10 1.21 1.10
CA ASP A 209 -26.12 2.24 1.02
C ASP A 209 -25.63 3.39 0.11
N PRO A 210 -26.31 3.63 -1.03
CA PRO A 210 -25.88 4.62 -2.00
C PRO A 210 -25.93 6.06 -1.47
N ASP A 211 -26.88 6.39 -0.60
CA ASP A 211 -27.05 7.74 -0.07
C ASP A 211 -25.99 8.04 0.99
N ARG A 212 -25.72 7.07 1.88
CA ARG A 212 -24.60 7.16 2.83
C ARG A 212 -23.27 7.32 2.10
N GLN A 213 -22.99 6.47 1.11
CA GLN A 213 -21.77 6.56 0.30
C GLN A 213 -21.65 7.94 -0.36
N LYS A 214 -22.71 8.41 -1.02
CA LYS A 214 -22.68 9.71 -1.71
C LYS A 214 -22.36 10.86 -0.75
N ASN A 215 -22.93 10.86 0.44
CA ASN A 215 -22.68 11.89 1.44
C ASN A 215 -21.25 11.82 1.98
N SER A 216 -20.76 10.63 2.33
CA SER A 216 -19.39 10.44 2.79
C SER A 216 -18.36 10.82 1.74
N MET A 217 -18.55 10.43 0.48
CA MET A 217 -17.63 10.76 -0.61
C MET A 217 -17.65 12.24 -0.96
N LYS A 218 -18.79 12.91 -0.76
CA LYS A 218 -18.84 14.37 -0.85
C LYS A 218 -17.97 15.00 0.23
N GLN A 219 -18.09 14.54 1.48
CA GLN A 219 -17.28 15.06 2.58
C GLN A 219 -15.78 14.88 2.31
N LEU A 220 -15.34 13.67 1.95
CA LEU A 220 -13.93 13.41 1.64
C LEU A 220 -13.41 14.27 0.47
N ASP A 221 -14.23 14.49 -0.57
CA ASP A 221 -13.86 15.37 -1.68
C ASP A 221 -13.77 16.84 -1.26
N ASP A 222 -14.69 17.32 -0.40
CA ASP A 222 -14.63 18.67 0.18
C ASP A 222 -13.37 18.85 1.07
N GLU A 223 -12.90 17.76 1.70
CA GLU A 223 -11.66 17.70 2.49
C GLU A 223 -10.39 17.53 1.61
N GLY A 224 -10.53 17.45 0.28
CA GLY A 224 -9.42 17.34 -0.66
C GLY A 224 -8.84 15.93 -0.82
N VAL A 225 -9.54 14.89 -0.35
CA VAL A 225 -9.09 13.50 -0.47
C VAL A 225 -9.22 13.03 -1.93
N GLY A 226 -8.08 12.76 -2.55
CA GLY A 226 -8.02 12.30 -3.94
C GLY A 226 -8.85 11.03 -4.19
N TYR A 227 -9.45 10.95 -5.38
CA TYR A 227 -10.24 9.80 -5.86
C TYR A 227 -11.51 9.47 -5.07
N ALA A 228 -11.91 10.26 -4.06
CA ALA A 228 -13.09 9.98 -3.23
C ALA A 228 -14.38 9.76 -4.06
N LYS A 229 -14.56 10.48 -5.17
CA LYS A 229 -15.76 10.33 -6.03
C LYS A 229 -15.61 9.27 -7.13
N GLN A 230 -14.50 8.51 -7.16
CA GLN A 230 -14.20 7.57 -8.24
C GLN A 230 -14.43 6.12 -7.79
N VAL A 231 -15.64 5.59 -7.99
CA VAL A 231 -16.02 4.20 -7.59
C VAL A 231 -15.02 3.14 -8.08
N SER A 232 -14.46 3.28 -9.28
CA SER A 232 -13.44 2.33 -9.78
C SER A 232 -12.16 2.30 -8.94
N TYR A 233 -11.81 3.38 -8.25
CA TYR A 233 -10.68 3.42 -7.31
C TYR A 233 -11.03 2.67 -6.02
N HIS A 234 -12.24 2.84 -5.48
CA HIS A 234 -12.72 2.07 -4.33
C HIS A 234 -12.78 0.57 -4.64
N ASN A 235 -13.28 0.19 -5.82
CA ASN A 235 -13.27 -1.21 -6.28
C ASN A 235 -11.85 -1.76 -6.37
N MET A 236 -10.88 -0.95 -6.85
CA MET A 236 -9.48 -1.35 -6.95
C MET A 236 -8.87 -1.60 -5.56
N CYS A 237 -9.03 -0.66 -4.62
CA CYS A 237 -8.51 -0.81 -3.26
C CYS A 237 -9.12 -2.01 -2.55
N ARG A 238 -10.45 -2.20 -2.67
CA ARG A 238 -11.12 -3.39 -2.17
C ARG A 238 -10.58 -4.67 -2.82
N TYR A 239 -10.46 -4.70 -4.14
CA TYR A 239 -10.02 -5.89 -4.87
C TYR A 239 -8.58 -6.30 -4.53
N TYR A 240 -7.65 -5.35 -4.41
CA TYR A 240 -6.32 -5.65 -3.91
C TYR A 240 -6.36 -6.09 -2.45
N SER A 241 -7.20 -5.51 -1.59
CA SER A 241 -7.29 -5.91 -0.19
C SER A 241 -7.79 -7.36 0.02
N ARG A 242 -8.75 -7.83 -0.79
CA ARG A 242 -9.46 -9.12 -0.51
C ARG A 242 -9.61 -10.09 -1.68
N GLY A 243 -9.43 -9.62 -2.92
CA GLY A 243 -9.90 -10.32 -4.11
C GLY A 243 -8.81 -11.03 -4.89
N PHE A 244 -7.68 -10.37 -5.14
CA PHE A 244 -6.72 -10.83 -6.15
C PHE A 244 -6.15 -12.23 -5.87
N TYR A 245 -5.80 -12.53 -4.62
CA TYR A 245 -5.20 -13.82 -4.22
C TYR A 245 -6.18 -15.00 -4.31
N ASN A 246 -7.48 -14.71 -4.47
CA ASN A 246 -8.56 -15.68 -4.67
C ASN A 246 -8.96 -15.84 -6.14
N HIS A 247 -8.44 -15.01 -7.05
CA HIS A 247 -8.70 -15.15 -8.48
C HIS A 247 -8.26 -16.55 -8.97
N PRO A 248 -9.02 -17.26 -9.82
CA PRO A 248 -8.70 -18.63 -10.24
C PRO A 248 -7.27 -18.81 -10.77
N ARG A 249 -6.78 -17.85 -11.57
CA ARG A 249 -5.38 -17.82 -12.01
C ARG A 249 -4.39 -17.69 -10.85
N MET A 250 -4.65 -16.82 -9.87
CA MET A 250 -3.73 -16.53 -8.79
C MET A 250 -3.63 -17.67 -7.77
N LYS A 251 -4.68 -18.50 -7.62
CA LYS A 251 -4.70 -19.65 -6.71
C LYS A 251 -3.59 -20.68 -6.95
N GLN A 252 -3.03 -20.75 -8.15
CA GLN A 252 -1.93 -21.67 -8.45
C GLN A 252 -0.57 -21.17 -7.97
N PHE A 253 -0.43 -19.86 -7.74
CA PHE A 253 0.82 -19.25 -7.29
C PHE A 253 0.87 -19.11 -5.78
N LYS A 254 2.08 -19.25 -5.24
CA LYS A 254 2.37 -18.97 -3.83
C LYS A 254 2.80 -17.51 -3.66
N TYR A 255 3.84 -17.08 -4.39
CA TYR A 255 4.32 -15.70 -4.33
C TYR A 255 3.82 -14.85 -5.49
N TYR A 256 3.71 -13.55 -5.28
CA TYR A 256 3.57 -12.57 -6.36
C TYR A 256 4.51 -11.40 -6.15
N TRP A 257 4.88 -10.75 -7.26
CA TRP A 257 5.49 -9.43 -7.26
C TRP A 257 4.53 -8.48 -7.98
N ARG A 258 3.87 -7.59 -7.23
CA ARG A 258 3.05 -6.53 -7.79
C ARG A 258 3.91 -5.39 -8.33
N PHE A 259 3.57 -4.97 -9.53
CA PHE A 259 4.11 -3.76 -10.15
C PHE A 259 2.98 -2.96 -10.79
N GLU A 260 3.16 -1.65 -10.87
CA GLU A 260 2.17 -0.72 -11.44
C GLU A 260 2.72 -0.03 -12.71
N PRO A 261 1.85 0.46 -13.62
CA PRO A 261 2.26 1.26 -14.76
C PRO A 261 3.04 2.52 -14.35
N ASN A 262 4.00 2.92 -15.18
CA ASN A 262 4.84 4.12 -14.98
C ASN A 262 5.66 4.10 -13.68
N THR A 263 6.17 2.94 -13.30
CA THR A 263 7.16 2.80 -12.22
C THR A 263 8.55 2.54 -12.81
N ASP A 264 9.58 2.95 -12.08
CA ASP A 264 10.98 2.80 -12.50
C ASP A 264 11.73 1.82 -11.58
N TYR A 265 12.62 1.02 -12.19
CA TYR A 265 13.50 0.08 -11.51
C TYR A 265 14.95 0.40 -11.90
N TYR A 266 15.81 0.62 -10.91
CA TYR A 266 17.15 1.18 -11.09
C TYR A 266 18.29 0.20 -10.84
N SER A 267 18.00 -0.97 -10.28
CA SER A 267 19.03 -1.90 -9.78
C SER A 267 19.03 -3.21 -10.54
N ASP A 268 20.18 -3.58 -11.08
CA ASP A 268 20.39 -4.87 -11.75
C ASP A 268 20.55 -6.00 -10.71
N LEU A 269 19.51 -6.81 -10.54
CA LEU A 269 19.44 -7.86 -9.53
C LEU A 269 20.04 -9.16 -10.06
N ASN A 270 21.03 -9.70 -9.34
CA ASN A 270 21.79 -10.89 -9.71
C ASN A 270 21.53 -12.08 -8.76
N TYR A 271 20.30 -12.17 -8.25
CA TYR A 271 19.80 -13.32 -7.50
C TYR A 271 18.29 -13.46 -7.72
N ASP A 272 17.76 -14.67 -7.54
CA ASP A 272 16.32 -14.95 -7.63
C ASP A 272 15.60 -14.44 -6.37
N VAL A 273 14.88 -13.33 -6.52
CA VAL A 273 14.16 -12.67 -5.41
C VAL A 273 13.06 -13.58 -4.84
N PHE A 274 12.38 -14.38 -5.66
CA PHE A 274 11.33 -15.26 -5.15
C PHE A 274 11.91 -16.45 -4.38
N LYS A 275 13.04 -17.01 -4.82
CA LYS A 275 13.77 -18.00 -4.01
C LYS A 275 14.34 -17.40 -2.74
N PHE A 276 14.83 -16.15 -2.77
CA PHE A 276 15.22 -15.46 -1.54
C PHE A 276 14.04 -15.40 -0.54
N MET A 277 12.84 -15.02 -1.00
CA MET A 277 11.64 -15.01 -0.15
C MET A 277 11.32 -16.40 0.40
N GLN A 278 11.32 -17.42 -0.46
CA GLN A 278 11.02 -18.80 -0.09
C GLN A 278 12.02 -19.39 0.92
N ASP A 279 13.31 -19.30 0.60
CA ASP A 279 14.40 -19.98 1.30
C ASP A 279 14.78 -19.26 2.61
N ASN A 280 14.40 -17.99 2.76
CA ASN A 280 14.53 -17.21 4.00
C ASN A 280 13.19 -16.99 4.70
N HIS A 281 12.15 -17.74 4.30
CA HIS A 281 10.82 -17.75 4.90
C HIS A 281 10.21 -16.36 5.09
N LYS A 282 10.39 -15.47 4.10
CA LYS A 282 9.82 -14.14 4.10
C LYS A 282 8.38 -14.19 3.55
N THR A 283 7.51 -13.44 4.21
CA THR A 283 6.09 -13.34 3.88
C THR A 283 5.82 -12.10 3.04
N TYR A 284 6.43 -10.97 3.37
CA TYR A 284 6.13 -9.69 2.72
C TYR A 284 7.42 -8.91 2.45
N GLY A 285 7.46 -8.20 1.33
CA GLY A 285 8.62 -7.48 0.85
C GLY A 285 8.23 -6.14 0.26
N PHE A 286 8.91 -5.07 0.68
CA PHE A 286 8.59 -3.69 0.27
C PHE A 286 9.85 -2.88 -0.02
N THR A 287 9.68 -1.75 -0.71
CA THR A 287 10.78 -0.78 -0.98
C THR A 287 10.58 0.56 -0.27
N ILE A 288 9.32 1.01 -0.15
CA ILE A 288 8.95 2.31 0.39
C ILE A 288 7.86 2.13 1.47
N SER A 289 7.94 2.92 2.53
CA SER A 289 6.91 3.05 3.55
C SER A 289 6.56 4.53 3.78
N LEU A 290 5.27 4.83 3.88
CA LEU A 290 4.72 6.19 3.93
C LEU A 290 3.65 6.33 5.01
N TYR A 291 3.37 7.56 5.41
CA TYR A 291 2.11 7.94 6.05
C TYR A 291 0.98 8.07 5.02
N ASP A 292 -0.26 7.76 5.40
CA ASP A 292 -1.44 7.91 4.54
C ASP A 292 -2.20 9.22 4.84
N VAL A 293 -3.22 9.51 4.04
CA VAL A 293 -4.22 10.55 4.28
C VAL A 293 -5.18 10.06 5.36
N GLU A 294 -5.07 10.63 6.56
CA GLU A 294 -5.76 10.21 7.77
C GLU A 294 -7.29 10.23 7.63
N GLN A 295 -7.84 11.18 6.87
CA GLN A 295 -9.27 11.27 6.57
C GLN A 295 -9.79 10.03 5.84
N SER A 296 -8.94 9.37 5.05
CA SER A 296 -9.34 8.23 4.24
C SER A 296 -9.47 6.92 5.01
N VAL A 297 -8.94 6.85 6.25
CA VAL A 297 -8.84 5.65 7.08
C VAL A 297 -9.30 5.87 8.53
N LYS A 298 -10.16 6.87 8.75
CA LYS A 298 -10.60 7.34 10.07
C LYS A 298 -11.17 6.21 10.95
N THR A 299 -11.87 5.24 10.36
CA THR A 299 -12.46 4.11 11.09
C THR A 299 -11.76 2.77 10.85
N LEU A 300 -10.72 2.71 10.00
CA LEU A 300 -9.99 1.46 9.73
C LEU A 300 -9.42 0.84 11.02
N TRP A 301 -8.78 1.67 11.84
CA TRP A 301 -8.18 1.20 13.10
C TRP A 301 -9.22 0.86 14.17
N PRO A 302 -10.25 1.69 14.43
CA PRO A 302 -11.37 1.29 15.29
C PRO A 302 -12.00 -0.07 14.93
N GLU A 303 -12.34 -0.30 13.66
CA GLU A 303 -12.91 -1.58 13.20
C GLU A 303 -11.89 -2.72 13.40
N THR A 304 -10.60 -2.45 13.15
CA THR A 304 -9.53 -3.42 13.44
C THR A 304 -9.43 -3.77 14.92
N LEU A 305 -9.51 -2.79 15.81
CA LEU A 305 -9.49 -3.03 17.26
C LEU A 305 -10.72 -3.82 17.72
N ASP A 306 -11.90 -3.54 17.16
CA ASP A 306 -13.12 -4.28 17.46
C ASP A 306 -13.03 -5.74 16.99
N PHE A 307 -12.41 -5.98 15.82
CA PHE A 307 -12.08 -7.32 15.37
C PHE A 307 -11.09 -8.04 16.30
N ILE A 308 -10.01 -7.37 16.73
CA ILE A 308 -9.01 -7.95 17.64
C ILE A 308 -9.62 -8.30 18.99
N LYS A 309 -10.52 -7.47 19.54
CA LYS A 309 -11.25 -7.80 20.78
C LYS A 309 -12.02 -9.12 20.65
N ALA A 310 -12.63 -9.36 19.49
CA ALA A 310 -13.35 -10.60 19.20
C ALA A 310 -12.43 -11.78 18.86
N HIS A 311 -11.18 -11.51 18.47
CA HIS A 311 -10.21 -12.50 17.99
C HIS A 311 -8.78 -12.24 18.52
N PRO A 312 -8.56 -12.18 19.84
CA PRO A 312 -7.27 -11.76 20.40
C PRO A 312 -6.13 -12.71 19.98
N GLY A 313 -6.41 -14.00 19.85
CA GLY A 313 -5.43 -15.00 19.42
C GLY A 313 -4.93 -14.87 17.97
N TYR A 314 -5.43 -13.91 17.18
CA TYR A 314 -4.95 -13.66 15.82
C TYR A 314 -3.78 -12.69 15.74
N VAL A 315 -3.59 -11.83 16.75
CA VAL A 315 -2.44 -10.94 16.78
C VAL A 315 -1.19 -11.78 17.01
N HIS A 316 -0.21 -11.62 16.12
CA HIS A 316 1.04 -12.33 16.23
C HIS A 316 1.85 -11.80 17.44
N PRO A 317 2.48 -12.65 18.28
CA PRO A 317 3.24 -12.19 19.44
C PRO A 317 4.41 -11.26 19.10
N ASN A 318 4.90 -11.32 17.85
CA ASN A 318 5.95 -10.45 17.32
C ASN A 318 5.41 -9.48 16.25
N ALA A 319 4.18 -9.00 16.43
CA ALA A 319 3.57 -7.98 15.59
C ALA A 319 4.38 -6.67 15.58
N ALA A 320 4.19 -5.88 14.52
CA ALA A 320 4.78 -4.57 14.30
C ALA A 320 3.96 -3.44 14.95
N THR A 321 3.64 -3.58 16.24
CA THR A 321 2.68 -2.71 16.92
C THR A 321 3.22 -1.30 17.13
N GLN A 322 4.54 -1.13 17.29
CA GLN A 322 5.14 0.18 17.52
C GLN A 322 5.05 1.04 16.26
N TRP A 323 5.33 0.48 15.09
CA TRP A 323 5.18 1.16 13.81
C TRP A 323 3.72 1.49 13.48
N LEU A 324 2.78 0.58 13.77
CA LEU A 324 1.34 0.81 13.56
C LEU A 324 0.77 1.90 14.48
N THR A 325 1.36 2.16 15.63
CA THR A 325 0.79 3.08 16.64
C THR A 325 1.64 4.31 16.92
N GLU A 326 2.78 4.45 16.21
CA GLU A 326 3.71 5.58 16.30
C GLU A 326 2.98 6.92 16.21
N ASN A 327 3.32 7.84 17.11
CA ASN A 327 2.61 9.11 17.27
C ASN A 327 3.50 10.33 17.51
N LEU A 328 4.83 10.24 17.33
CA LEU A 328 5.75 11.37 17.49
C LEU A 328 5.92 12.16 16.20
N GLN A 329 6.09 11.50 15.05
CA GLN A 329 6.37 12.21 13.79
C GLN A 329 5.12 12.87 13.20
N ASN A 330 3.95 12.21 13.29
CA ASN A 330 2.69 12.76 12.80
C ASN A 330 1.53 12.55 13.79
N PRO A 331 1.58 13.15 15.00
CA PRO A 331 0.57 12.95 16.06
C PRO A 331 -0.86 13.25 15.60
N HIS A 332 -1.05 14.27 14.75
CA HIS A 332 -2.37 14.61 14.20
C HIS A 332 -2.96 13.46 13.36
N LYS A 333 -2.13 12.79 12.56
CA LYS A 333 -2.58 11.64 11.75
C LYS A 333 -3.02 10.50 12.66
N THR A 334 -2.23 10.22 13.69
CA THR A 334 -2.53 9.19 14.68
C THR A 334 -3.81 9.50 15.46
N GLU A 335 -4.01 10.76 15.87
CA GLU A 335 -5.22 11.20 16.55
C GLU A 335 -6.45 11.07 15.65
N MET A 336 -6.38 11.56 14.40
CA MET A 336 -7.48 11.50 13.44
C MET A 336 -7.85 10.07 13.04
N ALA A 337 -6.86 9.19 12.91
CA ALA A 337 -7.05 7.76 12.67
C ALA A 337 -7.23 6.94 13.97
N GLN A 338 -7.50 7.62 15.09
CA GLN A 338 -7.89 7.03 16.38
C GLN A 338 -6.91 5.99 16.93
N GLY A 339 -5.61 6.25 16.79
CA GLY A 339 -4.53 5.42 17.34
C GLY A 339 -3.65 4.74 16.28
N TYR A 340 -4.04 4.74 15.01
CA TYR A 340 -3.21 4.24 13.92
C TYR A 340 -2.30 5.33 13.38
N SER A 341 -1.00 5.06 13.31
CA SER A 341 0.02 5.98 12.78
C SER A 341 -0.25 6.43 11.35
N THR A 342 -1.07 5.69 10.59
CA THR A 342 -1.25 5.78 9.14
C THR A 342 -0.05 5.29 8.33
N CYS A 343 0.98 4.77 8.99
CA CYS A 343 2.12 4.18 8.31
C CYS A 343 1.75 2.91 7.58
N HIS A 344 2.16 2.84 6.32
CA HIS A 344 1.91 1.70 5.46
C HIS A 344 3.11 1.40 4.56
N PHE A 345 3.23 0.15 4.14
CA PHE A 345 4.04 -0.25 2.99
C PHE A 345 3.36 0.22 1.72
N TRP A 346 4.13 0.84 0.82
CA TRP A 346 3.55 1.46 -0.37
C TRP A 346 3.32 0.42 -1.47
N SER A 347 2.15 -0.23 -1.40
CA SER A 347 1.78 -1.47 -2.09
C SER A 347 1.81 -1.45 -3.62
N ASN A 348 2.04 -0.31 -4.29
CA ASN A 348 2.31 -0.30 -5.73
C ASN A 348 3.58 -1.11 -6.10
N PHE A 349 4.49 -1.28 -5.13
CA PHE A 349 5.47 -2.34 -5.11
C PHE A 349 5.19 -3.24 -3.90
N GLU A 350 5.06 -4.54 -4.12
CA GLU A 350 5.09 -5.54 -3.05
C GLU A 350 5.48 -6.91 -3.61
N ILE A 351 6.27 -7.67 -2.84
CA ILE A 351 6.59 -9.07 -3.12
C ILE A 351 6.11 -9.87 -1.92
N ALA A 352 5.11 -10.73 -2.09
CA ALA A 352 4.48 -11.37 -0.94
C ALA A 352 4.02 -12.80 -1.20
N ASP A 353 4.00 -13.59 -0.11
CA ASP A 353 3.39 -14.90 -0.01
C ASP A 353 1.87 -14.74 0.10
N MET A 354 1.13 -15.21 -0.90
CA MET A 354 -0.32 -15.13 -0.89
C MET A 354 -0.98 -16.04 0.14
N ASP A 355 -0.26 -17.02 0.69
CA ASP A 355 -0.81 -17.87 1.75
C ASP A 355 -1.08 -17.06 3.03
N PHE A 356 -0.37 -15.95 3.25
CA PHE A 356 -0.71 -14.99 4.31
C PHE A 356 -2.12 -14.43 4.14
N TYR A 357 -2.47 -13.93 2.95
CA TYR A 357 -3.80 -13.37 2.70
C TYR A 357 -4.91 -14.43 2.70
N ARG A 358 -4.56 -15.67 2.38
CA ARG A 358 -5.47 -16.83 2.43
C ARG A 358 -5.63 -17.39 3.84
N ALA A 359 -4.74 -17.05 4.77
CA ALA A 359 -4.77 -17.55 6.13
C ALA A 359 -5.94 -16.92 6.91
N LYS A 360 -6.48 -17.70 7.85
CA LYS A 360 -7.66 -17.36 8.64
C LYS A 360 -7.60 -15.98 9.31
N PRO A 361 -6.48 -15.55 9.93
CA PRO A 361 -6.39 -14.23 10.56
C PRO A 361 -6.67 -13.08 9.59
N TYR A 362 -5.99 -13.06 8.44
CA TYR A 362 -6.20 -12.02 7.44
C TYR A 362 -7.57 -12.14 6.77
N SER A 363 -7.98 -13.36 6.38
CA SER A 363 -9.23 -13.56 5.65
C SER A 363 -10.46 -13.19 6.48
N ASP A 364 -10.49 -13.58 7.76
CA ASP A 364 -11.60 -13.23 8.66
C ASP A 364 -11.63 -11.72 8.92
N TRP A 365 -10.47 -11.09 9.08
CA TRP A 365 -10.35 -9.65 9.33
C TRP A 365 -10.80 -8.83 8.13
N VAL A 366 -10.34 -9.17 6.92
CA VAL A 366 -10.75 -8.41 5.72
C VAL A 366 -12.24 -8.63 5.39
N ASP A 367 -12.82 -9.78 5.75
CA ASP A 367 -14.27 -9.99 5.70
C ASP A 367 -15.04 -9.19 6.76
N HIS A 368 -14.43 -8.91 7.92
CA HIS A 368 -14.96 -7.95 8.88
C HIS A 368 -14.93 -6.52 8.30
N LEU A 369 -13.81 -6.10 7.69
CA LEU A 369 -13.70 -4.80 7.00
C LEU A 369 -14.71 -4.65 5.85
N GLU A 370 -14.93 -5.70 5.05
CA GLU A 370 -15.95 -5.73 4.00
C GLU A 370 -17.35 -5.44 4.55
N LYS A 371 -17.69 -6.01 5.71
CA LYS A 371 -18.99 -5.78 6.38
C LYS A 371 -19.11 -4.38 6.95
N ALA A 372 -18.03 -3.80 7.47
CA ALA A 372 -17.98 -2.41 7.93
C ALA A 372 -18.23 -1.41 6.77
N GLY A 373 -17.82 -1.79 5.56
CA GLY A 373 -18.10 -1.03 4.33
C GLY A 373 -17.21 0.20 4.13
N GLY A 374 -16.13 0.34 4.92
CA GLY A 374 -15.22 1.49 4.85
C GLY A 374 -14.45 1.62 3.53
N PHE A 375 -14.40 0.55 2.72
CA PHE A 375 -13.95 0.66 1.33
C PHE A 375 -14.82 1.60 0.49
N TYR A 376 -16.08 1.87 0.87
CA TYR A 376 -17.01 2.72 0.12
C TYR A 376 -17.59 3.88 0.94
N TYR A 377 -17.71 3.74 2.26
CA TYR A 377 -18.10 4.84 3.15
C TYR A 377 -16.92 5.71 3.57
N GLU A 378 -15.70 5.19 3.47
CA GLU A 378 -14.44 5.94 3.51
C GLU A 378 -13.66 5.64 2.22
N ARG A 379 -12.34 5.80 2.23
CA ARG A 379 -11.49 5.49 1.08
C ARG A 379 -10.29 4.64 1.53
N TRP A 380 -10.59 3.53 2.22
CA TRP A 380 -9.58 2.57 2.67
C TRP A 380 -8.78 2.04 1.48
N GLY A 381 -7.50 2.42 1.42
CA GLY A 381 -6.56 1.91 0.43
C GLY A 381 -6.15 0.47 0.73
N ASP A 382 -5.74 -0.28 -0.27
CA ASP A 382 -5.12 -1.59 -0.06
C ASP A 382 -3.78 -1.49 0.67
N ALA A 383 -3.03 -0.40 0.48
CA ALA A 383 -1.76 -0.18 1.17
C ALA A 383 -1.90 -0.17 2.71
N PRO A 384 -2.74 0.67 3.34
CA PRO A 384 -2.96 0.61 4.79
C PRO A 384 -3.62 -0.71 5.23
N VAL A 385 -4.52 -1.31 4.43
CA VAL A 385 -5.14 -2.60 4.79
C VAL A 385 -4.10 -3.74 4.81
N HIS A 386 -3.27 -3.87 3.77
CA HIS A 386 -2.17 -4.85 3.76
C HIS A 386 -1.22 -4.61 4.92
N SER A 387 -0.90 -3.35 5.20
CA SER A 387 0.08 -2.98 6.24
C SER A 387 -0.41 -3.26 7.65
N VAL A 388 -1.69 -2.95 7.94
CA VAL A 388 -2.33 -3.30 9.21
C VAL A 388 -2.42 -4.82 9.35
N GLY A 389 -2.86 -5.52 8.30
CA GLY A 389 -2.93 -6.98 8.31
C GLY A 389 -1.57 -7.63 8.56
N VAL A 390 -0.54 -7.27 7.77
CA VAL A 390 0.83 -7.79 7.91
C VAL A 390 1.42 -7.40 9.27
N GLY A 391 1.24 -6.16 9.69
CA GLY A 391 1.77 -5.65 10.95
C GLY A 391 1.15 -6.29 12.18
N LEU A 392 -0.10 -6.76 12.11
CA LEU A 392 -0.78 -7.41 13.23
C LEU A 392 -0.68 -8.94 13.21
N PHE A 393 -0.80 -9.57 12.05
CA PHE A 393 -1.05 -11.01 11.95
C PHE A 393 0.15 -11.84 11.49
N GLU A 394 1.28 -11.20 11.17
CA GLU A 394 2.52 -11.88 10.81
C GLU A 394 3.65 -11.54 11.78
N ASP A 395 4.66 -12.41 11.81
CA ASP A 395 5.95 -12.10 12.42
C ASP A 395 6.68 -11.00 11.63
N LYS A 396 6.97 -9.87 12.26
CA LYS A 396 7.73 -8.78 11.62
C LYS A 396 9.10 -9.22 11.09
N LYS A 397 9.71 -10.31 11.60
CA LYS A 397 10.94 -10.90 11.04
C LYS A 397 10.79 -11.49 9.65
N LYS A 398 9.57 -11.80 9.23
CA LYS A 398 9.26 -12.26 7.87
C LYS A 398 8.91 -11.12 6.93
N VAL A 399 8.95 -9.87 7.39
CA VAL A 399 8.75 -8.69 6.57
C VAL A 399 10.11 -8.11 6.19
N HIS A 400 10.39 -8.01 4.89
CA HIS A 400 11.71 -7.68 4.37
C HIS A 400 11.71 -6.33 3.65
N TRP A 401 12.57 -5.42 4.07
CA TRP A 401 12.84 -4.20 3.31
C TRP A 401 13.87 -4.49 2.21
N PHE A 402 13.42 -4.52 0.96
CA PHE A 402 14.26 -4.67 -0.22
C PHE A 402 15.04 -3.38 -0.53
N ARG A 403 16.04 -3.09 0.32
CA ARG A 403 16.90 -1.89 0.19
C ARG A 403 17.61 -1.86 -1.16
N ASP A 404 18.06 -3.02 -1.65
CA ASP A 404 18.80 -3.19 -2.91
C ASP A 404 17.94 -3.03 -4.17
N ILE A 405 16.61 -3.06 -4.07
CA ILE A 405 15.72 -2.84 -5.22
C ILE A 405 15.48 -1.35 -5.38
N GLY A 406 16.35 -0.70 -6.15
CA GLY A 406 16.15 0.69 -6.56
C GLY A 406 14.82 0.85 -7.31
N TYR A 407 13.91 1.65 -6.76
CA TYR A 407 12.51 1.73 -7.20
C TYR A 407 11.98 3.16 -7.10
N LYS A 408 11.09 3.54 -8.03
CA LYS A 408 10.34 4.79 -7.95
C LYS A 408 8.93 4.65 -8.48
N HIS A 409 8.01 5.22 -7.73
CA HIS A 409 6.74 5.69 -8.23
C HIS A 409 6.63 7.16 -7.80
N HIS A 410 6.33 8.09 -8.71
CA HIS A 410 6.32 9.51 -8.35
C HIS A 410 5.36 9.78 -7.16
N PRO A 411 5.76 10.60 -6.17
CA PRO A 411 7.01 11.36 -6.05
C PRO A 411 8.15 10.68 -5.27
N TYR A 412 7.99 9.44 -4.79
CA TYR A 412 8.92 8.80 -3.85
C TYR A 412 9.88 7.81 -4.53
N THR A 413 11.10 7.74 -4.02
CA THR A 413 12.16 6.90 -4.57
C THR A 413 12.90 6.13 -3.47
N ASN A 414 13.08 4.82 -3.64
CA ASN A 414 14.09 4.03 -2.95
C ASN A 414 15.32 3.96 -3.86
N CYS A 415 16.40 4.69 -3.55
CA CYS A 415 17.63 4.68 -4.34
C CYS A 415 18.83 4.27 -3.48
N PRO A 416 19.23 2.98 -3.51
CA PRO A 416 20.35 2.50 -2.71
C PRO A 416 21.72 2.92 -3.24
N ASN A 417 22.69 3.02 -2.34
CA ASN A 417 24.12 3.11 -2.68
C ASN A 417 24.70 1.74 -3.04
N GLY A 418 24.27 1.18 -4.18
CA GLY A 418 24.71 -0.13 -4.66
C GLY A 418 25.58 -0.08 -5.92
N PRO A 419 26.53 -1.02 -6.10
CA PRO A 419 27.34 -1.09 -7.32
C PRO A 419 26.50 -1.38 -8.58
N HIS A 420 25.32 -1.95 -8.41
CA HIS A 420 24.39 -2.34 -9.48
C HIS A 420 23.23 -1.35 -9.70
N THR A 421 23.22 -0.22 -9.00
CA THR A 421 22.12 0.77 -9.06
C THR A 421 22.52 1.98 -9.90
N ARG A 422 21.73 2.34 -10.92
CA ARG A 422 21.99 3.48 -11.81
C ARG A 422 20.70 4.20 -12.18
N GLY A 423 20.78 5.50 -12.46
CA GLY A 423 19.63 6.27 -12.97
C GLY A 423 18.74 6.93 -11.90
N CYS A 424 19.13 6.87 -10.62
CA CYS A 424 18.50 7.59 -9.52
C CYS A 424 19.55 8.30 -8.65
N THR A 425 19.12 9.26 -7.82
CA THR A 425 19.99 9.98 -6.88
C THR A 425 19.98 9.28 -5.52
N ILE A 426 21.14 8.81 -5.07
CA ILE A 426 21.28 8.08 -3.79
C ILE A 426 20.80 8.94 -2.62
N GLY A 427 19.90 8.38 -1.80
CA GLY A 427 19.33 9.05 -0.64
C GLY A 427 18.31 10.15 -0.95
N ASP A 428 17.99 10.40 -2.23
CA ASP A 428 16.92 11.32 -2.63
C ASP A 428 15.57 10.61 -2.57
N PHE A 429 14.92 10.68 -1.40
CA PHE A 429 13.65 10.00 -1.18
C PHE A 429 12.47 10.74 -1.83
N THR A 430 12.38 12.06 -1.63
CA THR A 430 11.24 12.89 -2.08
C THR A 430 11.54 14.40 -1.98
N TYR A 431 10.57 15.24 -2.35
CA TYR A 431 10.65 16.69 -2.21
C TYR A 431 10.69 17.15 -0.76
N LYS A 432 11.33 18.30 -0.49
CA LYS A 432 11.49 18.84 0.88
C LYS A 432 10.17 18.98 1.66
N HIS A 433 9.06 19.32 1.01
CA HIS A 433 7.76 19.50 1.66
C HIS A 433 7.00 18.18 1.91
N LEU A 434 7.54 17.04 1.47
CA LEU A 434 6.96 15.70 1.66
C LEU A 434 7.84 14.81 2.56
N LYS A 435 8.88 15.37 3.20
CA LYS A 435 9.79 14.60 4.06
C LYS A 435 9.08 13.93 5.22
N ASP A 436 8.07 14.59 5.77
CA ASP A 436 7.25 14.11 6.87
C ASP A 436 6.31 12.94 6.49
N GLN A 437 6.18 12.65 5.19
CA GLN A 437 5.43 11.49 4.70
C GLN A 437 6.25 10.20 4.74
N ASN A 438 7.57 10.26 4.93
CA ASN A 438 8.39 9.07 5.11
C ASN A 438 8.04 8.33 6.40
N CYS A 439 7.75 7.02 6.34
CA CYS A 439 7.64 6.16 7.52
C CYS A 439 8.63 4.98 7.53
N LEU A 440 9.61 4.95 6.62
CA LEU A 440 10.67 3.93 6.60
C LEU A 440 11.53 3.96 7.86
N THR A 441 11.83 5.16 8.37
CA THR A 441 12.71 5.29 9.53
C THR A 441 12.07 4.74 10.80
N ASN A 442 10.75 4.87 10.94
CA ASN A 442 10.03 4.26 12.06
C ASN A 442 10.06 2.73 11.96
N TRP A 443 9.88 2.16 10.77
CA TRP A 443 10.04 0.71 10.57
C TRP A 443 11.47 0.26 10.95
N TRP A 444 12.48 0.97 10.47
CA TRP A 444 13.89 0.70 10.80
C TRP A 444 14.18 0.80 12.30
N ASN A 445 13.68 1.83 12.97
CA ASN A 445 13.97 2.07 14.38
C ASN A 445 13.24 1.09 15.30
N PHE A 446 11.97 0.80 15.02
CA PHE A 446 11.10 0.12 15.97
C PHE A 446 10.83 -1.35 15.66
N GLU A 447 10.99 -1.79 14.41
CA GLU A 447 10.60 -3.15 14.00
C GLU A 447 11.77 -4.03 13.51
N MET A 448 12.85 -3.41 13.03
CA MET A 448 14.06 -4.11 12.61
C MET A 448 15.06 -4.26 13.77
N ASP A 449 15.52 -5.49 14.02
CA ASP A 449 16.64 -5.72 14.94
C ASP A 449 18.00 -5.60 14.23
N ASP A 450 19.08 -5.87 14.97
CA ASP A 450 20.44 -5.79 14.43
C ASP A 450 20.68 -6.77 13.27
N ALA A 451 20.05 -7.95 13.26
CA ALA A 451 20.19 -8.91 12.18
C ALA A 451 19.48 -8.41 10.92
N ASP A 452 18.27 -7.85 11.06
CA ASP A 452 17.54 -7.22 9.95
C ASP A 452 18.32 -6.03 9.37
N LYS A 453 18.90 -5.19 10.24
CA LYS A 453 19.70 -4.01 9.84
C LYS A 453 21.02 -4.39 9.17
N ALA A 454 21.62 -5.51 9.59
CA ALA A 454 22.85 -6.06 9.05
C ALA A 454 22.66 -6.93 7.79
N MET A 455 21.41 -7.11 7.33
CA MET A 455 21.07 -7.93 6.16
C MET A 455 21.74 -7.44 4.86
N TYR A 456 22.23 -6.21 4.80
CA TYR A 456 22.85 -5.61 3.60
C TYR A 456 24.22 -5.02 3.87
#